data_AF-A0A2G6E4E2-F1
#
_entry.id   AF-A0A2G6E4E2-F1
#
_cell.length_a   1.000
_cell.length_b   1.000
_cell.length_c   1.000
_cell.angle_alpha   90.00
_cell.angle_beta   90.00
_cell.angle_gamma   90.00
#
_symmetry.space_group_name_H-M   'P 1'
#
loop_
_entity.id
_entity.type
_entity.pdbx_description
1 polymer ?
#
loop_
_entity_poly.entity_id
_entity_poly.type
_entity_poly.pdbx_seq_one_letter_code
_entity_poly.pdbx_strand_id
1 'polypeptide(L)'
;MTTRVMIVVCFIGIFLSGCGKDKQEPSPGYTLPDPTVRESRTLYVPSDYRTIQHAVDAAVSGDFIRIAAGAFHEDVQIKHKALSLRGAGPGQTVIQGLLSIENSSEASVEALTIQGGGIDIKDSTARISGNEILNSPGPGIHLESCADSIISDNDISYNLKEGILSNESNGVIGSNHIKHNGTDGIVVNNASPTLQVNYVSENQRDGISIRAFSHYTAPLLIQNRVMNNGSGGNYDIICYGPNSNPTGTGNLFSRCLNCAECHALDDLASYERGFPSKASFMSRP
;
A
#
# COMPACT_ATOMS: atom_id res chain seq x y z
N MET A 1 21.50 74.67 -17.58
CA MET A 1 20.36 74.06 -18.31
C MET A 1 20.20 72.64 -17.81
N THR A 2 18.93 72.20 -17.71
CA THR A 2 18.39 70.86 -17.40
C THR A 2 18.70 70.23 -16.03
N THR A 3 17.79 69.66 -15.23
CA THR A 3 16.33 69.74 -14.99
C THR A 3 16.15 69.07 -13.62
N ARG A 4 15.36 69.65 -12.71
CA ARG A 4 15.01 69.07 -11.40
C ARG A 4 14.00 67.92 -11.58
N VAL A 5 14.12 66.86 -10.76
CA VAL A 5 12.98 65.99 -10.42
C VAL A 5 12.88 65.90 -8.89
N MET A 6 11.77 66.45 -8.39
CA MET A 6 11.25 66.30 -7.02
C MET A 6 10.65 64.90 -6.87
N ILE A 7 10.90 64.23 -5.75
CA ILE A 7 10.03 63.14 -5.27
C ILE A 7 9.48 63.56 -3.90
N VAL A 8 8.15 63.60 -3.85
CA VAL A 8 7.32 64.02 -2.72
C VAL A 8 6.98 62.80 -1.86
N VAL A 9 6.98 63.04 -0.55
CA VAL A 9 6.73 62.17 0.60
C VAL A 9 5.26 61.73 0.69
N CYS A 10 4.94 60.59 1.32
CA CYS A 10 3.74 60.50 2.16
C CYS A 10 3.75 59.31 3.14
N PHE A 11 3.78 59.62 4.44
CA PHE A 11 3.35 58.76 5.54
C PHE A 11 1.82 58.82 5.63
N ILE A 12 1.13 57.68 5.71
CA ILE A 12 -0.31 57.63 6.03
C ILE A 12 -0.54 56.64 7.17
N GLY A 13 -1.09 57.17 8.27
CA GLY A 13 -1.56 56.42 9.43
C GLY A 13 -2.92 55.78 9.17
N ILE A 14 -3.15 54.62 9.80
CA ILE A 14 -4.38 53.84 9.68
C ILE A 14 -5.42 54.38 10.67
N PHE A 15 -6.53 54.91 10.14
CA PHE A 15 -7.76 55.17 10.89
C PHE A 15 -8.66 53.93 10.83
N LEU A 16 -9.06 53.40 11.99
CA LEU A 16 -10.11 52.41 12.12
C LEU A 16 -11.47 53.12 12.12
N SER A 17 -12.16 53.09 10.99
CA SER A 17 -13.55 53.53 10.87
C SER A 17 -14.49 52.33 11.08
N GLY A 18 -15.31 52.39 12.12
CA GLY A 18 -16.39 51.44 12.33
C GLY A 18 -17.51 51.59 11.29
N CYS A 19 -18.09 50.48 10.86
CA CYS A 19 -19.27 50.45 10.00
C CYS A 19 -20.49 49.89 10.75
N GLY A 20 -21.41 50.81 11.08
CA GLY A 20 -22.82 50.84 10.62
C GLY A 20 -23.68 49.58 10.60
N LYS A 21 -24.88 49.72 11.18
CA LYS A 21 -25.99 48.76 11.30
C LYS A 21 -26.62 48.31 9.95
N ASP A 22 -27.00 47.03 9.95
CA ASP A 22 -28.08 46.32 9.26
C ASP A 22 -28.42 46.59 7.79
N LYS A 23 -28.19 45.56 6.96
CA LYS A 23 -29.20 45.06 6.02
C LYS A 23 -29.34 43.56 6.21
N GLN A 24 -30.45 43.15 6.80
CA GLN A 24 -30.85 41.75 6.87
C GLN A 24 -31.31 41.33 5.48
N GLU A 25 -30.45 40.62 4.75
CA GLU A 25 -30.88 39.91 3.53
C GLU A 25 -31.88 38.81 3.94
N PRO A 26 -33.03 38.67 3.25
CA PRO A 26 -33.92 37.55 3.50
C PRO A 26 -33.21 36.29 3.00
N SER A 27 -32.62 35.52 3.92
CA SER A 27 -32.09 34.20 3.62
C SER A 27 -33.25 33.32 3.14
N PRO A 28 -33.25 32.84 1.88
CA PRO A 28 -34.07 31.70 1.54
C PRO A 28 -33.60 30.56 2.45
N GLY A 29 -34.52 29.92 3.16
CA GLY A 29 -34.20 28.75 3.98
C GLY A 29 -33.58 27.68 3.08
N TYR A 30 -32.25 27.63 3.04
CA TYR A 30 -31.52 26.46 2.57
C TYR A 30 -31.72 25.39 3.64
N THR A 31 -32.82 24.66 3.55
CA THR A 31 -32.90 23.34 4.16
C THR A 31 -31.84 22.52 3.45
N LEU A 32 -30.69 22.32 4.10
CA LEU A 32 -29.76 21.29 3.66
C LEU A 32 -30.60 20.01 3.52
N PRO A 33 -30.61 19.35 2.36
CA PRO A 33 -31.19 18.02 2.29
C PRO A 33 -30.48 17.22 3.39
N ASP A 34 -31.26 16.68 4.34
CA ASP A 34 -30.73 15.83 5.38
C ASP A 34 -29.91 14.74 4.66
N PRO A 35 -28.57 14.74 4.79
CA PRO A 35 -27.78 13.71 4.17
C PRO A 35 -28.15 12.46 4.96
N THR A 36 -29.07 11.67 4.42
CA THR A 36 -29.45 10.37 4.99
C THR A 36 -28.31 9.39 4.75
N VAL A 37 -27.15 9.68 5.35
CA VAL A 37 -26.05 8.75 5.52
C VAL A 37 -26.60 7.69 6.45
N ARG A 38 -26.96 6.55 5.87
CA ARG A 38 -27.36 5.39 6.66
C ARG A 38 -26.21 5.05 7.61
N GLU A 39 -26.54 4.90 8.89
CA GLU A 39 -25.60 4.41 9.90
C GLU A 39 -24.96 3.08 9.47
N SER A 40 -23.63 3.02 9.56
CA SER A 40 -22.86 1.79 9.28
C SER A 40 -23.23 0.71 10.28
N ARG A 41 -23.52 -0.51 9.81
CA ARG A 41 -23.77 -1.65 10.69
C ARG A 41 -22.53 -2.54 10.78
N THR A 42 -22.41 -3.25 11.90
CA THR A 42 -21.47 -4.37 12.02
C THR A 42 -22.24 -5.69 11.91
N LEU A 43 -21.82 -6.53 10.98
CA LEU A 43 -22.35 -7.88 10.76
C LEU A 43 -21.33 -8.88 11.31
N TYR A 44 -21.79 -9.87 12.07
CA TYR A 44 -20.90 -10.85 12.71
C TYR A 44 -21.00 -12.23 12.06
N VAL A 45 -19.84 -12.81 11.77
CA VAL A 45 -19.70 -14.17 11.23
C VAL A 45 -18.97 -15.04 12.27
N PRO A 46 -19.50 -16.21 12.68
CA PRO A 46 -20.69 -16.87 12.15
C PRO A 46 -22.02 -16.55 12.87
N SER A 47 -22.05 -15.65 13.85
CA SER A 47 -23.22 -15.50 14.75
C SER A 47 -24.48 -14.98 14.07
N ASP A 48 -24.35 -13.99 13.18
CA ASP A 48 -25.47 -13.42 12.44
C ASP A 48 -25.64 -14.12 11.09
N TYR A 49 -24.51 -14.43 10.45
CA TYR A 49 -24.44 -15.07 9.15
C TYR A 49 -23.51 -16.28 9.22
N ARG A 50 -23.96 -17.45 8.79
CA ARG A 50 -23.16 -18.69 8.88
C ARG A 50 -21.89 -18.67 8.02
N THR A 51 -21.88 -17.91 6.93
CA THR A 51 -20.76 -17.82 5.99
C THR A 51 -20.38 -16.36 5.77
N ILE A 52 -19.15 -16.13 5.34
CA ILE A 52 -18.63 -14.79 5.06
C ILE A 52 -19.35 -14.20 3.85
N GLN A 53 -19.52 -14.97 2.78
CA GLN A 53 -20.20 -14.48 1.58
C GLN A 53 -21.63 -14.04 1.88
N HIS A 54 -22.36 -14.75 2.74
CA HIS A 54 -23.72 -14.34 3.10
C HIS A 54 -23.76 -13.01 3.86
N ALA A 55 -22.76 -12.74 4.72
CA ALA A 55 -22.62 -11.42 5.34
C ALA A 55 -22.26 -10.34 4.30
N VAL A 56 -21.37 -10.65 3.34
CA VAL A 56 -21.01 -9.73 2.24
C VAL A 56 -22.22 -9.41 1.37
N ASP A 57 -23.07 -10.39 1.07
CA ASP A 57 -24.28 -10.21 0.27
C ASP A 57 -25.30 -9.31 0.99
N ALA A 58 -25.44 -9.47 2.32
CA ALA A 58 -26.35 -8.67 3.14
C ALA A 58 -25.82 -7.27 3.49
N ALA A 59 -24.50 -7.06 3.39
CA ALA A 59 -23.86 -5.79 3.65
C ALA A 59 -24.10 -4.79 2.51
N VAL A 60 -24.24 -3.51 2.87
CA VAL A 60 -24.20 -2.39 1.92
C VAL A 60 -22.92 -1.57 2.13
N SER A 61 -22.66 -0.64 1.22
CA SER A 61 -21.52 0.28 1.33
C SER A 61 -21.45 0.98 2.69
N GLY A 62 -20.28 0.92 3.34
CA GLY A 62 -20.01 1.48 4.66
C GLY A 62 -20.22 0.51 5.83
N ASP A 63 -20.78 -0.68 5.61
CA ASP A 63 -20.91 -1.68 6.68
C ASP A 63 -19.54 -2.30 7.04
N PHE A 64 -19.47 -2.92 8.21
CA PHE A 64 -18.33 -3.69 8.70
C PHE A 64 -18.72 -5.15 8.87
N ILE A 65 -17.84 -6.07 8.51
CA ILE A 65 -17.97 -7.50 8.78
C ILE A 65 -16.86 -7.91 9.73
N ARG A 66 -17.25 -8.46 10.89
CA ARG A 66 -16.35 -9.02 11.89
C ARG A 66 -16.44 -10.53 11.85
N ILE A 67 -15.34 -11.17 11.51
CA ILE A 67 -15.25 -12.63 11.40
C ILE A 67 -14.55 -13.14 12.66
N ALA A 68 -15.22 -14.02 13.40
CA ALA A 68 -14.62 -14.71 14.53
C ALA A 68 -13.54 -15.71 14.07
N ALA A 69 -12.80 -16.25 15.04
CA ALA A 69 -11.86 -17.34 14.77
C ALA A 69 -12.60 -18.56 14.19
N GLY A 70 -12.02 -19.18 13.18
CA GLY A 70 -12.62 -20.29 12.44
C GLY A 70 -12.01 -20.48 11.05
N ALA A 71 -12.24 -21.66 10.47
CA ALA A 71 -11.86 -21.97 9.09
C ALA A 71 -13.10 -21.97 8.19
N PHE A 72 -13.10 -21.10 7.19
CA PHE A 72 -14.20 -20.86 6.27
C PHE A 72 -13.80 -21.35 4.88
N HIS A 73 -14.45 -22.41 4.41
CA HIS A 73 -14.16 -23.01 3.11
C HIS A 73 -15.12 -22.43 2.07
N GLU A 74 -14.80 -21.23 1.58
CA GLU A 74 -15.62 -20.48 0.64
C GLU A 74 -14.77 -19.47 -0.13
N ASP A 75 -15.23 -19.12 -1.33
CA ASP A 75 -14.75 -17.94 -2.03
C ASP A 75 -15.57 -16.72 -1.58
N VAL A 76 -14.89 -15.58 -1.39
CA VAL A 76 -15.51 -14.33 -0.93
C VAL A 76 -15.38 -13.26 -2.00
N GLN A 77 -16.51 -12.71 -2.44
CA GLN A 77 -16.58 -11.72 -3.53
C GLN A 77 -17.20 -10.41 -3.04
N ILE A 78 -16.40 -9.34 -3.01
CA ILE A 78 -16.83 -7.99 -2.70
C ILE A 78 -17.00 -7.23 -4.03
N LYS A 79 -18.25 -6.91 -4.39
CA LYS A 79 -18.57 -6.27 -5.67
C LYS A 79 -19.39 -5.00 -5.47
N HIS A 80 -19.00 -3.93 -6.14
CA HIS A 80 -19.74 -2.66 -6.20
C HIS A 80 -20.10 -2.06 -4.83
N LYS A 81 -19.25 -2.26 -3.82
CA LYS A 81 -19.54 -1.76 -2.48
C LYS A 81 -18.28 -1.40 -1.70
N ALA A 82 -18.39 -0.40 -0.84
CA ALA A 82 -17.35 -0.08 0.12
C ALA A 82 -17.54 -0.92 1.39
N LEU A 83 -16.58 -1.76 1.78
CA LEU A 83 -16.81 -2.76 2.82
C LEU A 83 -15.54 -3.01 3.63
N SER A 84 -15.68 -3.19 4.94
CA SER A 84 -14.57 -3.61 5.79
C SER A 84 -14.75 -5.05 6.25
N LEU A 85 -13.81 -5.92 5.90
CA LEU A 85 -13.75 -7.32 6.29
C LEU A 85 -12.58 -7.50 7.26
N ARG A 86 -12.87 -7.86 8.52
CA ARG A 86 -11.82 -8.06 9.53
C ARG A 86 -11.97 -9.36 10.28
N GLY A 87 -10.89 -10.15 10.29
CA GLY A 87 -10.80 -11.36 11.10
C GLY A 87 -10.37 -11.11 12.53
N ALA A 88 -10.28 -12.21 13.29
CA ALA A 88 -9.79 -12.23 14.67
C ALA A 88 -8.24 -12.15 14.76
N GLY A 89 -7.55 -12.37 13.65
CA GLY A 89 -6.09 -12.36 13.52
C GLY A 89 -5.59 -13.41 12.52
N PRO A 90 -4.38 -13.23 11.96
CA PRO A 90 -3.68 -14.29 11.23
C PRO A 90 -3.57 -15.57 12.06
N GLY A 91 -3.83 -16.72 11.44
CA GLY A 91 -3.90 -18.04 12.06
C GLY A 91 -5.16 -18.30 12.90
N GLN A 92 -6.00 -17.29 13.15
CA GLN A 92 -7.26 -17.44 13.90
C GLN A 92 -8.46 -17.50 12.97
N THR A 93 -8.58 -16.54 12.05
CA THR A 93 -9.60 -16.55 11.00
C THR A 93 -8.92 -16.97 9.70
N VAL A 94 -9.33 -18.11 9.14
CA VAL A 94 -8.75 -18.66 7.91
C VAL A 94 -9.84 -18.75 6.85
N ILE A 95 -9.66 -18.07 5.73
CA ILE A 95 -10.46 -18.26 4.52
C ILE A 95 -9.70 -19.22 3.62
N GLN A 96 -10.32 -20.36 3.31
CA GLN A 96 -9.80 -21.38 2.41
C GLN A 96 -10.52 -21.27 1.07
N GLY A 97 -10.05 -20.34 0.26
CA GLY A 97 -10.65 -19.94 -1.00
C GLY A 97 -10.07 -18.64 -1.52
N LEU A 98 -10.57 -18.18 -2.65
CA LEU A 98 -10.23 -16.90 -3.26
C LEU A 98 -11.00 -15.77 -2.60
N LEU A 99 -10.32 -14.65 -2.33
CA LEU A 99 -10.98 -13.38 -2.01
C LEU A 99 -10.88 -12.44 -3.22
N SER A 100 -12.01 -12.05 -3.82
CA SER A 100 -12.04 -11.09 -4.92
C SER A 100 -12.70 -9.76 -4.53
N ILE A 101 -12.12 -8.67 -5.00
CA ILE A 101 -12.63 -7.31 -4.84
C ILE A 101 -12.74 -6.68 -6.23
N GLU A 102 -13.96 -6.38 -6.68
CA GLU A 102 -14.20 -5.89 -8.02
C GLU A 102 -15.08 -4.62 -8.01
N ASN A 103 -14.72 -3.63 -8.83
CA ASN A 103 -15.49 -2.41 -9.05
C ASN A 103 -15.94 -1.71 -7.75
N SER A 104 -15.08 -1.71 -6.74
CA SER A 104 -15.39 -1.25 -5.38
C SER A 104 -14.63 0.02 -5.04
N SER A 105 -15.35 1.04 -4.57
CA SER A 105 -14.77 2.36 -4.30
C SER A 105 -13.79 2.37 -3.13
N GLU A 106 -13.98 1.48 -2.15
CA GLU A 106 -13.02 1.26 -1.05
C GLU A 106 -13.35 -0.03 -0.28
N ALA A 107 -12.53 -1.07 -0.39
CA ALA A 107 -12.68 -2.28 0.41
C ALA A 107 -11.46 -2.52 1.30
N SER A 108 -11.66 -2.93 2.56
CA SER A 108 -10.58 -3.32 3.45
C SER A 108 -10.66 -4.79 3.83
N VAL A 109 -9.51 -5.46 3.85
CA VAL A 109 -9.34 -6.84 4.32
C VAL A 109 -8.22 -6.84 5.34
N GLU A 110 -8.57 -7.19 6.57
CA GLU A 110 -7.69 -7.02 7.72
C GLU A 110 -7.63 -8.26 8.63
N ALA A 111 -6.45 -8.52 9.18
CA ALA A 111 -6.25 -9.42 10.32
C ALA A 111 -6.83 -10.83 10.12
N LEU A 112 -6.54 -11.46 8.99
CA LEU A 112 -6.94 -12.84 8.71
C LEU A 112 -5.89 -13.59 7.88
N THR A 113 -6.11 -14.88 7.70
CA THR A 113 -5.32 -15.72 6.79
C THR A 113 -6.15 -16.06 5.55
N ILE A 114 -5.59 -15.83 4.36
CA ILE A 114 -6.10 -16.33 3.08
C ILE A 114 -5.22 -17.50 2.65
N GLN A 115 -5.80 -18.68 2.56
CA GLN A 115 -5.07 -19.90 2.21
C GLN A 115 -5.66 -20.54 0.95
N GLY A 116 -4.81 -20.88 -0.01
CA GLY A 116 -5.20 -21.70 -1.17
C GLY A 116 -5.84 -20.95 -2.33
N GLY A 117 -6.24 -19.68 -2.17
CA GLY A 117 -6.83 -18.89 -3.26
C GLY A 117 -6.15 -17.55 -3.58
N GLY A 118 -5.50 -16.92 -2.60
CA GLY A 118 -4.94 -15.58 -2.76
C GLY A 118 -6.00 -14.48 -2.77
N ILE A 119 -5.58 -13.26 -3.11
CA ILE A 119 -6.44 -12.07 -3.20
C ILE A 119 -6.37 -11.50 -4.61
N ASP A 120 -7.52 -11.30 -5.25
CA ASP A 120 -7.64 -10.66 -6.56
C ASP A 120 -8.39 -9.33 -6.44
N ILE A 121 -7.83 -8.27 -6.98
CA ILE A 121 -8.34 -6.91 -6.85
C ILE A 121 -8.37 -6.27 -8.23
N LYS A 122 -9.56 -5.89 -8.67
CA LYS A 122 -9.78 -5.35 -10.01
C LYS A 122 -10.64 -4.10 -9.98
N ASP A 123 -10.21 -3.07 -10.70
CA ASP A 123 -10.95 -1.82 -10.89
C ASP A 123 -11.45 -1.23 -9.55
N SER A 124 -10.61 -1.30 -8.51
CA SER A 124 -11.00 -1.02 -7.13
C SER A 124 -9.92 -0.25 -6.38
N THR A 125 -10.32 0.43 -5.30
CA THR A 125 -9.39 0.88 -4.26
C THR A 125 -9.50 -0.07 -3.08
N ALA A 126 -8.38 -0.64 -2.65
CA ALA A 126 -8.36 -1.63 -1.58
C ALA A 126 -7.30 -1.33 -0.51
N ARG A 127 -7.62 -1.68 0.73
CA ARG A 127 -6.70 -1.68 1.88
C ARG A 127 -6.53 -3.11 2.36
N ILE A 128 -5.43 -3.75 2.00
CA ILE A 128 -5.12 -5.12 2.40
C ILE A 128 -4.03 -5.05 3.46
N SER A 129 -4.39 -5.30 4.72
CA SER A 129 -3.41 -5.14 5.80
C SER A 129 -3.43 -6.17 6.92
N GLY A 130 -2.24 -6.49 7.45
CA GLY A 130 -2.12 -7.39 8.60
C GLY A 130 -2.60 -8.82 8.30
N ASN A 131 -2.51 -9.28 7.05
CA ASN A 131 -2.96 -10.61 6.64
C ASN A 131 -1.79 -11.57 6.45
N GLU A 132 -2.08 -12.86 6.55
CA GLU A 132 -1.20 -13.94 6.09
C GLU A 132 -1.80 -14.53 4.80
N ILE A 133 -1.02 -14.58 3.72
CA ILE A 133 -1.51 -14.99 2.39
C ILE A 133 -0.59 -16.05 1.83
N LEU A 134 -1.09 -17.28 1.76
CA LEU A 134 -0.24 -18.43 1.47
C LEU A 134 -0.89 -19.52 0.63
N ASN A 135 -0.03 -20.27 -0.06
CA ASN A 135 -0.39 -21.45 -0.85
C ASN A 135 -1.41 -21.16 -1.97
N SER A 136 -1.49 -19.92 -2.48
CA SER A 136 -2.27 -19.62 -3.68
C SER A 136 -1.69 -20.37 -4.90
N PRO A 137 -2.52 -20.95 -5.79
CA PRO A 137 -2.06 -21.50 -7.06
C PRO A 137 -1.63 -20.42 -8.07
N GLY A 138 -1.98 -19.15 -7.81
CA GLY A 138 -1.56 -17.99 -8.56
C GLY A 138 -0.63 -17.09 -7.75
N PRO A 139 -0.68 -15.77 -7.98
CA PRO A 139 -0.07 -14.80 -7.08
C PRO A 139 -0.70 -14.86 -5.69
N GLY A 140 0.03 -14.41 -4.67
CA GLY A 140 -0.55 -14.16 -3.35
C GLY A 140 -1.57 -13.02 -3.40
N ILE A 141 -1.16 -11.87 -3.95
CA ILE A 141 -2.03 -10.72 -4.24
C ILE A 141 -1.87 -10.33 -5.70
N HIS A 142 -2.98 -10.17 -6.42
CA HIS A 142 -3.02 -9.61 -7.76
C HIS A 142 -3.85 -8.32 -7.76
N LEU A 143 -3.25 -7.23 -8.24
CA LEU A 143 -3.94 -5.97 -8.54
C LEU A 143 -4.00 -5.73 -10.06
N GLU A 144 -5.17 -5.33 -10.54
CA GLU A 144 -5.42 -4.91 -11.92
C GLU A 144 -6.20 -3.58 -11.92
N SER A 145 -5.63 -2.56 -12.57
CA SER A 145 -6.28 -1.24 -12.74
C SER A 145 -6.71 -0.56 -11.44
N CYS A 146 -5.90 -0.68 -10.38
CA CYS A 146 -6.20 -0.13 -9.05
C CYS A 146 -5.44 1.18 -8.82
N ALA A 147 -6.14 2.31 -8.75
CA ALA A 147 -5.47 3.62 -8.72
C ALA A 147 -4.77 3.95 -7.39
N ASP A 148 -5.36 3.62 -6.24
CA ASP A 148 -4.91 4.14 -4.93
C ASP A 148 -4.92 3.07 -3.82
N SER A 149 -4.59 1.83 -4.17
CA SER A 149 -4.62 0.72 -3.20
C SER A 149 -3.42 0.73 -2.25
N ILE A 150 -3.66 0.32 -1.01
CA ILE A 150 -2.65 0.18 0.04
C ILE A 150 -2.54 -1.30 0.41
N ILE A 151 -1.37 -1.87 0.18
CA ILE A 151 -1.03 -3.23 0.57
C ILE A 151 0.04 -3.14 1.63
N SER A 152 -0.30 -3.39 2.90
CA SER A 152 0.66 -3.21 3.99
C SER A 152 0.65 -4.27 5.07
N ASP A 153 1.80 -4.48 5.71
CA ASP A 153 1.90 -5.33 6.91
C ASP A 153 1.42 -6.77 6.70
N ASN A 154 1.51 -7.30 5.47
CA ASN A 154 1.12 -8.67 5.15
C ASN A 154 2.34 -9.61 5.16
N ASP A 155 2.16 -10.86 5.58
CA ASP A 155 3.09 -11.97 5.32
C ASP A 155 2.57 -12.78 4.11
N ILE A 156 3.31 -12.75 3.01
CA ILE A 156 2.92 -13.32 1.72
C ILE A 156 3.94 -14.37 1.32
N SER A 157 3.55 -15.64 1.43
CA SER A 157 4.51 -16.73 1.26
C SER A 157 3.97 -18.01 0.64
N TYR A 158 4.86 -18.79 0.04
CA TYR A 158 4.54 -20.10 -0.54
C TYR A 158 3.44 -20.09 -1.61
N ASN A 159 3.21 -18.95 -2.26
CA ASN A 159 2.32 -18.88 -3.42
C ASN A 159 3.03 -19.45 -4.65
N LEU A 160 2.31 -20.13 -5.54
CA LEU A 160 2.94 -20.82 -6.68
C LEU A 160 3.50 -19.88 -7.74
N LYS A 161 3.05 -18.62 -7.76
CA LYS A 161 3.59 -17.57 -8.64
C LYS A 161 4.19 -16.42 -7.83
N GLU A 162 3.83 -15.18 -8.16
CA GLU A 162 4.38 -14.00 -7.53
C GLU A 162 3.87 -13.85 -6.09
N GLY A 163 4.62 -13.18 -5.22
CA GLY A 163 4.05 -12.69 -3.96
C GLY A 163 2.96 -11.66 -4.24
N ILE A 164 3.35 -10.57 -4.93
CA ILE A 164 2.46 -9.50 -5.36
C ILE A 164 2.65 -9.25 -6.87
N LEU A 165 1.56 -9.30 -7.63
CA LEU A 165 1.50 -8.89 -9.03
C LEU A 165 0.67 -7.61 -9.15
N SER A 166 1.30 -6.49 -9.50
CA SER A 166 0.65 -5.17 -9.63
C SER A 166 0.65 -4.74 -11.10
N ASN A 167 -0.50 -4.83 -11.75
CA ASN A 167 -0.70 -4.44 -13.15
C ASN A 167 -1.48 -3.12 -13.21
N GLU A 168 -0.91 -2.09 -13.81
CA GLU A 168 -1.57 -0.79 -14.03
C GLU A 168 -2.17 -0.22 -12.73
N SER A 169 -1.49 -0.48 -11.61
CA SER A 169 -2.00 -0.22 -10.27
C SER A 169 -1.02 0.62 -9.45
N ASN A 170 -1.48 1.78 -8.99
CA ASN A 170 -0.72 2.73 -8.17
C ASN A 170 -1.17 2.66 -6.70
N GLY A 171 -0.52 3.45 -5.85
CA GLY A 171 -0.74 3.47 -4.41
C GLY A 171 0.52 3.09 -3.65
N VAL A 172 0.37 2.36 -2.54
CA VAL A 172 1.47 2.00 -1.64
C VAL A 172 1.52 0.49 -1.42
N ILE A 173 2.69 -0.09 -1.66
CA ILE A 173 3.03 -1.44 -1.23
C ILE A 173 4.10 -1.27 -0.15
N GLY A 174 3.76 -1.47 1.12
CA GLY A 174 4.74 -1.21 2.17
C GLY A 174 4.67 -2.05 3.43
N SER A 175 5.80 -2.22 4.11
CA SER A 175 5.90 -3.04 5.33
C SER A 175 5.47 -4.50 5.14
N ASN A 176 5.51 -5.05 3.91
CA ASN A 176 5.17 -6.46 3.68
C ASN A 176 6.38 -7.36 3.81
N HIS A 177 6.16 -8.60 4.26
CA HIS A 177 7.13 -9.69 4.25
C HIS A 177 6.78 -10.66 3.13
N ILE A 178 7.59 -10.72 2.08
CA ILE A 178 7.27 -11.46 0.85
C ILE A 178 8.37 -12.48 0.58
N LYS A 179 8.08 -13.75 0.84
CA LYS A 179 9.09 -14.81 0.85
C LYS A 179 8.63 -16.13 0.26
N HIS A 180 9.56 -16.94 -0.23
CA HIS A 180 9.28 -18.32 -0.66
C HIS A 180 8.20 -18.47 -1.74
N ASN A 181 7.93 -17.42 -2.52
CA ASN A 181 6.97 -17.51 -3.63
C ASN A 181 7.64 -18.14 -4.86
N GLY A 182 6.83 -18.79 -5.69
CA GLY A 182 7.26 -19.65 -6.80
C GLY A 182 7.84 -18.91 -8.00
N THR A 183 7.59 -17.60 -8.12
CA THR A 183 8.26 -16.74 -9.10
C THR A 183 8.89 -15.52 -8.42
N ASP A 184 8.52 -14.31 -8.84
CA ASP A 184 9.12 -13.07 -8.34
C ASP A 184 8.44 -12.66 -7.02
N GLY A 185 9.15 -11.93 -6.15
CA GLY A 185 8.54 -11.40 -4.92
C GLY A 185 7.45 -10.37 -5.23
N ILE A 186 7.85 -9.27 -5.87
CA ILE A 186 6.94 -8.20 -6.32
C ILE A 186 7.16 -7.96 -7.82
N VAL A 187 6.07 -7.93 -8.59
CA VAL A 187 6.09 -7.48 -9.98
C VAL A 187 5.25 -6.22 -10.12
N VAL A 188 5.83 -5.19 -10.74
CA VAL A 188 5.15 -3.93 -11.08
C VAL A 188 5.16 -3.79 -12.60
N ASN A 189 3.99 -3.84 -13.23
CA ASN A 189 3.80 -3.71 -14.66
C ASN A 189 3.03 -2.41 -14.98
N ASN A 190 3.59 -1.54 -15.82
CA ASN A 190 2.93 -0.32 -16.29
C ASN A 190 2.32 0.53 -15.14
N ALA A 191 3.04 0.69 -14.04
CA ALA A 191 2.52 1.37 -12.86
C ALA A 191 3.64 2.02 -12.02
N SER A 192 3.28 3.05 -11.27
CA SER A 192 4.17 3.90 -10.46
C SER A 192 3.84 3.87 -8.95
N PRO A 193 3.63 2.70 -8.31
CA PRO A 193 3.39 2.66 -6.87
C PRO A 193 4.62 3.11 -6.08
N THR A 194 4.39 3.51 -4.82
CA THR A 194 5.47 3.62 -3.83
C THR A 194 5.67 2.27 -3.15
N LEU A 195 6.88 1.74 -3.25
CA LEU A 195 7.32 0.54 -2.54
C LEU A 195 8.13 1.00 -1.33
N GLN A 196 7.66 0.75 -0.11
CA GLN A 196 8.36 1.21 1.09
C GLN A 196 8.51 0.14 2.17
N VAL A 197 9.71 0.01 2.75
CA VAL A 197 9.94 -0.84 3.93
C VAL A 197 9.52 -2.31 3.71
N ASN A 198 9.52 -2.80 2.47
CA ASN A 198 9.21 -4.20 2.22
C ASN A 198 10.45 -5.06 2.48
N TYR A 199 10.22 -6.24 3.03
CA TYR A 199 11.24 -7.28 3.16
C TYR A 199 10.93 -8.41 2.18
N VAL A 200 11.73 -8.51 1.12
CA VAL A 200 11.50 -9.43 0.00
C VAL A 200 12.68 -10.39 -0.12
N SER A 201 12.46 -11.67 0.18
CA SER A 201 13.58 -12.62 0.25
C SER A 201 13.20 -14.04 -0.13
N GLU A 202 14.15 -14.81 -0.64
CA GLU A 202 13.99 -16.26 -0.83
C GLU A 202 12.82 -16.63 -1.76
N ASN A 203 12.44 -15.73 -2.67
CA ASN A 203 11.54 -16.04 -3.79
C ASN A 203 12.34 -16.78 -4.88
N GLN A 204 11.68 -17.62 -5.68
CA GLN A 204 12.39 -18.52 -6.61
C GLN A 204 12.97 -17.80 -7.85
N ARG A 205 12.48 -16.60 -8.18
CA ARG A 205 13.00 -15.74 -9.26
C ARG A 205 13.47 -14.39 -8.71
N ASP A 206 13.11 -13.27 -9.35
CA ASP A 206 13.61 -11.96 -8.96
C ASP A 206 12.92 -11.47 -7.69
N GLY A 207 13.60 -10.64 -6.88
CA GLY A 207 12.97 -10.04 -5.71
C GLY A 207 11.89 -9.05 -6.12
N ILE A 208 12.29 -7.99 -6.81
CA ILE A 208 11.41 -6.96 -7.38
C ILE A 208 11.66 -6.84 -8.88
N SER A 209 10.62 -7.03 -9.69
CA SER A 209 10.66 -6.87 -11.14
C SER A 209 9.80 -5.68 -11.57
N ILE A 210 10.44 -4.66 -12.15
CA ILE A 210 9.80 -3.42 -12.59
C ILE A 210 9.77 -3.41 -14.12
N ARG A 211 8.59 -3.43 -14.74
CA ARG A 211 8.43 -3.69 -16.17
C ARG A 211 7.55 -2.64 -16.88
N ALA A 212 8.10 -2.11 -17.98
CA ALA A 212 7.47 -1.31 -19.04
C ALA A 212 6.82 0.02 -18.63
N PHE A 213 7.29 1.13 -19.24
CA PHE A 213 6.73 2.48 -19.02
C PHE A 213 6.86 3.36 -20.28
N SER A 214 5.85 3.39 -21.15
CA SER A 214 5.74 4.47 -22.14
C SER A 214 4.93 5.67 -21.64
N HIS A 215 4.05 5.46 -20.65
CA HIS A 215 3.13 6.49 -20.14
C HIS A 215 3.21 6.75 -18.63
N TYR A 216 4.01 5.97 -17.90
CA TYR A 216 4.12 6.03 -16.45
C TYR A 216 5.52 6.48 -16.01
N THR A 217 5.63 7.09 -14.84
CA THR A 217 6.94 7.36 -14.21
C THR A 217 7.44 6.10 -13.51
N ALA A 218 8.73 6.00 -13.24
CA ALA A 218 9.23 4.89 -12.43
C ALA A 218 8.60 4.90 -11.03
N PRO A 219 8.45 3.73 -10.37
CA PRO A 219 8.03 3.67 -8.97
C PRO A 219 9.07 4.30 -8.03
N LEU A 220 8.60 4.73 -6.86
CA LEU A 220 9.45 5.24 -5.77
C LEU A 220 9.75 4.09 -4.79
N LEU A 221 11.02 3.81 -4.53
CA LEU A 221 11.45 2.75 -3.62
C LEU A 221 12.14 3.37 -2.39
N ILE A 222 11.62 3.11 -1.19
CA ILE A 222 12.16 3.66 0.05
C ILE A 222 12.41 2.54 1.06
N GLN A 223 13.63 2.42 1.57
CA GLN A 223 13.94 1.52 2.69
C GLN A 223 13.55 0.05 2.50
N ASN A 224 13.46 -0.42 1.25
CA ASN A 224 13.18 -1.83 0.97
C ASN A 224 14.44 -2.67 1.19
N ARG A 225 14.29 -3.85 1.79
CA ARG A 225 15.36 -4.82 1.96
C ARG A 225 15.04 -6.04 1.11
N VAL A 226 15.79 -6.22 0.03
CA VAL A 226 15.55 -7.29 -0.95
C VAL A 226 16.81 -8.11 -1.14
N MET A 227 16.77 -9.39 -0.77
CA MET A 227 17.95 -10.24 -0.74
C MET A 227 17.65 -11.71 -0.88
N ASN A 228 18.64 -12.47 -1.35
CA ASN A 228 18.56 -13.92 -1.48
C ASN A 228 17.40 -14.36 -2.40
N ASN A 229 17.01 -13.55 -3.40
CA ASN A 229 15.96 -13.93 -4.34
C ASN A 229 16.54 -14.61 -5.59
N GLY A 230 16.04 -15.79 -5.89
CA GLY A 230 16.36 -16.57 -7.08
C GLY A 230 17.78 -17.14 -7.13
N SER A 231 17.99 -18.07 -8.06
CA SER A 231 19.31 -18.69 -8.34
C SER A 231 20.04 -17.95 -9.48
N GLY A 232 21.18 -18.49 -9.95
CA GLY A 232 22.03 -17.86 -10.96
C GLY A 232 21.25 -17.38 -12.18
N GLY A 233 21.29 -16.06 -12.44
CA GLY A 233 20.55 -15.39 -13.50
C GLY A 233 19.39 -14.49 -13.04
N ASN A 234 18.99 -14.59 -11.77
CA ASN A 234 17.98 -13.71 -11.15
C ASN A 234 18.64 -12.65 -10.25
N TYR A 235 17.88 -11.62 -9.91
CA TYR A 235 18.33 -10.43 -9.20
C TYR A 235 17.40 -10.10 -8.04
N ASP A 236 17.91 -9.42 -7.03
CA ASP A 236 17.06 -8.83 -5.99
C ASP A 236 16.19 -7.72 -6.58
N ILE A 237 16.71 -6.96 -7.55
CA ILE A 237 15.91 -6.01 -8.32
C ILE A 237 16.29 -6.01 -9.79
N ILE A 238 15.28 -6.00 -10.67
CA ILE A 238 15.48 -5.91 -12.12
C ILE A 238 14.48 -4.95 -12.76
N CYS A 239 14.97 -4.13 -13.68
CA CYS A 239 14.18 -3.11 -14.37
C CYS A 239 14.20 -3.34 -15.89
N TYR A 240 13.02 -3.30 -16.51
CA TYR A 240 12.84 -3.52 -17.94
C TYR A 240 12.05 -2.38 -18.59
N GLY A 241 12.60 -1.83 -19.68
CA GLY A 241 11.95 -0.82 -20.50
C GLY A 241 12.32 0.64 -20.15
N PRO A 242 11.91 1.61 -20.98
CA PRO A 242 12.10 3.03 -20.68
C PRO A 242 11.40 3.39 -19.36
N ASN A 243 11.88 4.43 -18.67
CA ASN A 243 11.35 4.95 -17.40
C ASN A 243 11.10 3.90 -16.28
N SER A 244 11.80 2.78 -16.31
CA SER A 244 11.71 1.73 -15.28
C SER A 244 12.68 1.92 -14.11
N ASN A 245 13.54 2.94 -14.18
CA ASN A 245 14.55 3.21 -13.17
C ASN A 245 13.91 3.82 -11.93
N PRO A 246 13.75 3.07 -10.82
CA PRO A 246 13.16 3.62 -9.62
C PRO A 246 14.01 4.76 -9.06
N THR A 247 13.36 5.60 -8.28
CA THR A 247 14.02 6.62 -7.46
C THR A 247 13.75 6.35 -6.00
N GLY A 248 14.53 6.95 -5.11
CA GLY A 248 14.36 6.83 -3.66
C GLY A 248 15.67 6.51 -2.94
N THR A 249 15.57 6.13 -1.67
CA THR A 249 16.74 6.02 -0.77
C THR A 249 16.56 4.93 0.28
N GLY A 250 17.69 4.48 0.85
CA GLY A 250 17.71 3.53 1.96
C GLY A 250 17.38 2.09 1.57
N ASN A 251 17.21 1.79 0.28
CA ASN A 251 16.99 0.43 -0.18
C ASN A 251 18.29 -0.39 -0.08
N LEU A 252 18.17 -1.69 0.18
CA LEU A 252 19.26 -2.65 0.27
C LEU A 252 19.00 -3.80 -0.72
N PHE A 253 19.84 -3.89 -1.75
CA PHE A 253 19.82 -4.92 -2.79
C PHE A 253 21.20 -5.57 -2.88
N SER A 254 21.34 -6.89 -3.03
CA SER A 254 22.65 -7.55 -3.22
C SER A 254 22.98 -7.86 -4.68
N ARG A 255 21.95 -8.08 -5.51
CA ARG A 255 22.09 -8.29 -6.96
C ARG A 255 21.07 -7.45 -7.68
N CYS A 256 21.49 -6.68 -8.67
CA CYS A 256 20.58 -5.82 -9.41
C CYS A 256 20.93 -5.83 -10.90
N LEU A 257 19.94 -5.55 -11.76
CA LEU A 257 20.15 -5.44 -13.19
C LEU A 257 19.28 -4.32 -13.79
N ASN A 258 19.89 -3.48 -14.62
CA ASN A 258 19.24 -2.44 -15.41
C ASN A 258 18.46 -1.38 -14.60
N CYS A 259 18.67 -1.28 -13.29
CA CYS A 259 18.07 -0.27 -12.42
C CYS A 259 19.11 0.77 -12.00
N ALA A 260 18.74 2.06 -12.01
CA ALA A 260 19.62 3.14 -11.53
C ALA A 260 20.02 3.01 -10.04
N GLU A 261 19.17 2.40 -9.21
CA GLU A 261 19.43 2.17 -7.77
C GLU A 261 20.41 1.03 -7.46
N CYS A 262 21.06 0.47 -8.47
CA CYS A 262 22.07 -0.58 -8.33
C CYS A 262 23.27 -0.25 -7.42
N HIS A 263 23.42 1.00 -7.00
CA HIS A 263 24.57 1.49 -6.24
C HIS A 263 24.47 1.31 -4.71
N ALA A 264 23.41 0.69 -4.17
CA ALA A 264 23.19 0.60 -2.73
C ALA A 264 24.12 -0.38 -1.96
N LEU A 265 25.06 -1.07 -2.61
CA LEU A 265 26.01 -1.96 -1.93
C LEU A 265 27.32 -1.30 -1.52
N ASP A 266 27.71 -0.21 -2.16
CA ASP A 266 29.06 0.34 -1.94
C ASP A 266 29.17 1.16 -0.65
N ASP A 267 28.06 1.47 0.04
CA ASP A 267 28.07 2.41 1.18
C ASP A 267 27.70 1.81 2.56
N LEU A 268 27.54 0.47 2.67
CA LEU A 268 27.37 -0.17 3.99
C LEU A 268 28.67 -0.67 4.61
N ALA A 269 29.74 -0.85 3.83
CA ALA A 269 31.08 -1.15 4.36
C ALA A 269 31.80 0.08 4.95
N SER A 270 31.26 1.28 4.75
CA SER A 270 31.74 2.54 5.33
C SER A 270 30.98 2.89 6.63
N TYR A 271 29.71 2.49 6.78
CA TYR A 271 28.90 2.84 7.95
C TYR A 271 29.23 2.02 9.21
N GLU A 272 29.58 0.74 9.09
CA GLU A 272 29.95 -0.09 10.26
C GLU A 272 31.34 0.24 10.85
N ARG A 273 32.18 1.02 10.16
CA ARG A 273 33.49 1.47 10.68
C ARG A 273 33.42 2.78 11.48
N GLY A 274 32.22 3.34 11.69
CA GLY A 274 32.03 4.65 12.33
C GLY A 274 31.75 4.65 13.84
N PHE A 275 31.60 3.50 14.50
CA PHE A 275 31.34 3.47 15.95
C PHE A 275 32.64 3.26 16.74
N PRO A 276 33.14 4.25 17.51
CA PRO A 276 34.19 4.00 18.47
C PRO A 276 33.61 3.17 19.63
N SER A 277 34.08 1.93 19.79
CA SER A 277 33.78 1.11 20.95
C SER A 277 34.38 1.74 22.21
N LYS A 278 33.57 2.51 22.94
CA LYS A 278 33.85 2.83 24.35
C LYS A 278 33.37 1.67 25.21
N ALA A 279 34.30 0.82 25.65
CA ALA A 279 34.33 0.27 27.02
C ALA A 279 35.54 -0.67 27.22
N SER A 280 36.61 -0.17 27.83
CA SER A 280 37.35 -0.96 28.81
C SER A 280 37.96 -0.01 29.85
N PHE A 281 37.20 0.20 30.92
CA PHE A 281 37.75 0.73 32.17
C PHE A 281 38.36 -0.43 32.96
N MET A 282 39.65 -0.26 33.25
CA MET A 282 40.42 -0.71 34.41
C MET A 282 39.94 -1.95 35.22
N SER A 283 40.85 -2.90 35.36
CA SER A 283 41.28 -3.30 36.71
C SER A 283 42.80 -3.48 36.74
N ARG A 284 43.46 -2.71 37.61
CA ARG A 284 44.81 -2.96 38.10
C ARG A 284 44.70 -3.73 39.42
N PRO A 285 45.72 -4.50 39.77
CA PRO A 285 46.54 -4.19 40.94
C PRO A 285 47.85 -3.50 40.55
#